data_AF-A0A9D2M314-F1
#
_entry.id   AF-A0A9D2M314-F1
#
_cell.length_a   1.000
_cell.length_b   1.000
_cell.length_c   1.000
_cell.angle_alpha   90.00
_cell.angle_beta   90.00
_cell.angle_gamma   90.00
#
_symmetry.space_group_name_H-M   'P 1'
#
loop_
_entity.id
_entity.type
_entity.pdbx_description
1 polymer ?
#
loop_
_entity_poly.entity_id
_entity_poly.type
_entity_poly.pdbx_seq_one_letter_code
_entity_poly.pdbx_strand_id
1 'polypeptide(L)'
;MDETIQTIITAQGQSGRAMLMQLGSTTSGVVMTLGGFALTALVCSVVITVLMSASIDREVKALMDGMEHLSQGILSTRVPVLSLDDLGRISEKFNKTCEALETYVTHVNQTMGEVARGRLIYDDEIVFQGDFLAMQKAVMEMIQNENHLICMVQATTEQVSAAAQQVSEASQNLAQGATEQALR
;
A
#
# COMPACT_ATOMS: atom_id res chain seq x y z
N MET A 1 96.95 -13.35 -24.18
CA MET A 1 95.79 -13.37 -25.10
C MET A 1 94.72 -14.34 -24.61
N ASP A 2 95.09 -15.50 -24.07
CA ASP A 2 94.15 -16.50 -23.55
C ASP A 2 93.43 -16.07 -22.24
N GLU A 3 94.16 -15.47 -21.30
CA GLU A 3 93.64 -15.01 -20.01
C GLU A 3 92.62 -13.86 -20.12
N THR A 4 92.82 -12.95 -21.08
CA THR A 4 91.93 -11.82 -21.35
C THR A 4 90.61 -12.28 -21.95
N ILE A 5 90.63 -13.31 -22.80
CA ILE A 5 89.43 -13.91 -23.40
C ILE A 5 88.62 -14.66 -22.32
N GLN A 6 89.29 -15.44 -21.46
CA GLN A 6 88.64 -16.11 -20.32
C GLN A 6 87.99 -15.11 -19.34
N THR A 7 88.64 -13.98 -19.08
CA THR A 7 88.09 -12.92 -18.21
C THR A 7 86.84 -12.28 -18.81
N ILE A 8 86.81 -12.02 -20.12
CA ILE A 8 85.64 -11.45 -20.81
C ILE A 8 84.47 -12.44 -20.84
N ILE A 9 84.74 -13.73 -21.08
CA ILE A 9 83.72 -14.79 -21.10
C ILE A 9 83.09 -14.97 -19.71
N THR A 10 83.91 -14.98 -18.65
CA THR A 10 83.41 -15.09 -17.27
C THR A 10 82.63 -13.85 -16.83
N ALA A 11 83.07 -12.64 -17.19
CA ALA A 11 82.36 -11.39 -16.91
C ALA A 11 81.01 -11.27 -17.67
N GLN A 12 80.94 -11.70 -18.94
CA GLN A 12 79.67 -11.77 -19.68
C GLN A 12 78.73 -12.84 -19.10
N GLY A 13 79.27 -14.00 -18.72
CA GLY A 13 78.50 -15.06 -18.05
C GLY A 13 77.92 -14.61 -16.70
N GLN A 14 78.69 -13.86 -15.91
CA GLN A 14 78.22 -13.27 -14.65
C GLN A 14 77.15 -12.19 -14.87
N SER A 15 77.36 -11.28 -15.83
CA SER A 15 76.37 -10.25 -16.20
C SER A 15 75.05 -10.86 -16.69
N GLY A 16 75.12 -11.92 -17.51
CA GLY A 16 73.94 -12.65 -17.98
C GLY A 16 73.16 -13.32 -16.84
N ARG A 17 73.85 -13.94 -15.88
CA ARG A 17 73.23 -14.55 -14.70
C ARG A 17 72.59 -13.52 -13.77
N ALA A 18 73.23 -12.36 -13.58
CA ALA A 18 72.67 -11.25 -12.80
C ALA A 18 71.38 -10.70 -13.44
N MET A 19 71.36 -10.54 -14.76
CA MET A 19 70.16 -10.11 -15.51
C MET A 19 69.00 -11.12 -15.39
N LEU A 20 69.28 -12.42 -15.46
CA LEU A 20 68.26 -13.47 -15.28
C LEU A 20 67.69 -13.48 -13.85
N MET A 21 68.52 -13.27 -12.82
CA MET A 21 68.07 -13.16 -11.44
C MET A 21 67.20 -11.91 -11.22
N GLN A 22 67.59 -10.76 -11.76
CA GLN A 22 66.82 -9.51 -11.66
C GLN A 22 65.46 -9.60 -12.38
N LEU A 23 65.40 -10.30 -13.52
CA LEU A 23 64.14 -10.53 -14.23
C LEU A 23 63.19 -11.43 -13.42
N GLY A 24 63.72 -12.48 -12.77
CA GLY A 24 62.94 -13.40 -11.94
C GLY A 24 62.36 -12.76 -10.67
N SER A 25 63.12 -11.89 -9.99
CA SER A 25 62.61 -11.17 -8.80
C SER A 25 61.53 -10.15 -9.17
N THR A 26 61.67 -9.48 -10.32
CA THR A 26 60.70 -8.49 -10.80
C THR A 26 59.40 -9.16 -11.25
N THR A 27 59.45 -10.28 -11.96
CA THR A 27 58.25 -11.03 -12.36
C THR A 27 57.48 -11.58 -11.16
N SER A 28 58.18 -12.11 -10.15
CA SER A 28 57.54 -12.59 -8.91
C SER A 28 56.83 -11.47 -8.15
N GLY A 29 57.41 -10.27 -8.09
CA GLY A 29 56.80 -9.11 -7.42
C GLY A 29 55.50 -8.67 -8.09
N VAL A 30 55.48 -8.62 -9.43
CA VAL A 30 54.29 -8.25 -10.22
C VAL A 30 53.17 -9.30 -10.07
N VAL A 31 53.50 -10.59 -10.04
CA VAL A 31 52.48 -11.64 -9.84
C VAL A 31 51.84 -11.57 -8.45
N MET A 32 52.63 -11.27 -7.41
CA MET A 32 52.13 -11.18 -6.04
C MET A 32 51.20 -9.98 -5.84
N THR A 33 51.51 -8.82 -6.44
CA THR A 33 50.63 -7.64 -6.37
C THR A 33 49.33 -7.84 -7.16
N LEU A 34 49.39 -8.45 -8.34
CA LEU A 34 48.21 -8.82 -9.12
C LEU A 34 47.32 -9.82 -8.37
N GLY A 35 47.91 -10.85 -7.76
CA GLY A 35 47.18 -11.83 -6.95
C GLY A 35 46.50 -11.20 -5.73
N GLY A 36 47.20 -10.29 -5.03
CA GLY A 36 46.64 -9.53 -3.92
C GLY A 36 45.44 -8.67 -4.34
N PHE A 37 45.57 -7.94 -5.45
CA PHE A 37 44.47 -7.14 -5.99
C PHE A 37 43.25 -8.01 -6.36
N ALA A 38 43.47 -9.12 -7.07
CA ALA A 38 42.41 -10.05 -7.43
C ALA A 38 41.70 -10.62 -6.19
N LEU A 39 42.44 -10.97 -5.14
CA LEU A 39 41.86 -11.46 -3.88
C LEU A 39 41.03 -10.38 -3.19
N THR A 40 41.54 -9.15 -3.09
CA THR A 40 40.79 -8.04 -2.47
C THR A 40 39.53 -7.70 -3.25
N ALA A 41 39.59 -7.68 -4.58
CA ALA A 41 38.42 -7.44 -5.43
C ALA A 41 37.35 -8.52 -5.23
N LEU A 42 37.76 -9.79 -5.15
CA LEU A 42 36.86 -10.92 -4.89
C LEU A 42 36.22 -10.85 -3.50
N VAL A 43 37.00 -10.51 -2.47
CA VAL A 43 36.45 -10.32 -1.11
C VAL A 43 35.47 -9.15 -1.09
N CYS A 44 35.84 -7.99 -1.66
CA CYS A 44 34.97 -6.83 -1.75
C CYS A 44 33.67 -7.13 -2.51
N SER A 45 33.73 -7.86 -3.63
CA SER A 45 32.52 -8.21 -4.39
C SER A 45 31.58 -9.08 -3.56
N VAL A 46 32.11 -10.10 -2.87
CA VAL A 46 31.30 -10.97 -2.00
C VAL A 46 30.66 -10.17 -0.86
N VAL A 47 31.43 -9.30 -0.21
CA VAL A 47 30.91 -8.45 0.88
C VAL A 47 29.79 -7.53 0.38
N ILE A 48 30.00 -6.83 -0.74
CA ILE A 48 28.98 -5.95 -1.32
C ILE A 48 27.72 -6.73 -1.67
N THR A 49 27.85 -7.91 -2.32
CA THR A 49 26.71 -8.75 -2.67
C THR A 49 25.91 -9.17 -1.43
N VAL A 50 26.57 -9.62 -0.37
CA VAL A 50 25.89 -10.04 0.88
C VAL A 50 25.16 -8.86 1.54
N LEU A 51 25.78 -7.68 1.58
CA LEU A 51 25.15 -6.48 2.15
C LEU A 51 23.92 -6.05 1.35
N MET A 52 24.00 -6.07 0.02
CA MET A 52 22.86 -5.74 -0.84
C MET A 52 21.73 -6.76 -0.70
N SER A 53 22.03 -8.06 -0.73
CA SER A 53 21.04 -9.12 -0.54
C SER A 53 20.31 -8.97 0.79
N ALA A 54 21.04 -8.71 1.88
CA ALA A 54 20.44 -8.53 3.20
C ALA A 54 19.50 -7.30 3.28
N SER A 55 19.83 -6.21 2.57
CA SER A 55 18.96 -5.02 2.51
C SER A 55 17.67 -5.30 1.76
N ILE A 56 17.78 -5.96 0.59
CA ILE A 56 16.63 -6.31 -0.25
C ILE A 56 15.70 -7.27 0.50
N ASP A 57 16.23 -8.33 1.11
CA ASP A 57 15.44 -9.31 1.85
C ASP A 57 14.65 -8.65 2.99
N ARG A 58 15.26 -7.69 3.68
CA ARG A 58 14.59 -6.93 4.75
C ARG A 58 13.42 -6.10 4.23
N GLU A 59 13.61 -5.39 3.12
CA GLU A 59 12.56 -4.57 2.50
C GLU A 59 11.41 -5.40 1.95
N VAL A 60 11.74 -6.47 1.24
CA VAL A 60 10.75 -7.40 0.68
C VAL A 60 9.94 -8.03 1.81
N LYS A 61 10.58 -8.46 2.89
CA LYS A 61 9.87 -9.02 4.04
C LYS A 61 8.94 -8.01 4.71
N ALA A 62 9.37 -6.77 4.89
CA ALA A 62 8.52 -5.72 5.44
C ALA A 62 7.28 -5.46 4.55
N LEU A 63 7.46 -5.46 3.22
CA LEU A 63 6.36 -5.38 2.26
C LEU A 63 5.42 -6.59 2.34
N MET A 64 5.95 -7.81 2.44
CA MET A 64 5.14 -9.02 2.59
C MET A 64 4.31 -8.99 3.87
N ASP A 65 4.91 -8.63 5.00
CA ASP A 65 4.20 -8.50 6.28
C ASP A 65 3.12 -7.40 6.20
N GLY A 66 3.43 -6.28 5.55
CA GLY A 66 2.45 -5.22 5.27
C GLY A 66 1.30 -5.69 4.40
N MET A 67 1.58 -6.42 3.32
CA MET A 67 0.57 -7.00 2.42
C MET A 67 -0.30 -8.03 3.12
N GLU A 68 0.26 -8.83 4.02
CA GLU A 68 -0.50 -9.78 4.85
C GLU A 68 -1.47 -9.05 5.79
N HIS A 69 -1.04 -7.96 6.44
CA HIS A 69 -1.96 -7.14 7.21
C HIS A 69 -3.05 -6.49 6.34
N LEU A 70 -2.69 -6.00 5.16
CA LEU A 70 -3.64 -5.43 4.22
C LEU A 70 -4.66 -6.47 3.74
N SER A 71 -4.23 -7.71 3.47
CA SER A 71 -5.11 -8.81 3.06
C SER A 71 -6.12 -9.20 4.16
N GLN A 72 -5.73 -9.02 5.43
CA GLN A 72 -6.58 -9.20 6.60
C GLN A 72 -7.49 -7.99 6.90
N GLY A 73 -7.44 -6.93 6.07
CA GLY A 73 -8.25 -5.72 6.24
C GLY A 73 -7.70 -4.73 7.27
N ILE A 74 -6.45 -4.88 7.71
CA ILE A 74 -5.79 -3.96 8.65
C ILE A 74 -5.20 -2.79 7.84
N LEU A 75 -6.04 -1.78 7.58
CA LEU A 75 -5.68 -0.65 6.71
C LEU A 75 -4.74 0.38 7.35
N SER A 76 -4.64 0.38 8.68
CA SER A 76 -3.69 1.22 9.43
C SER A 76 -2.23 0.74 9.30
N THR A 77 -1.99 -0.38 8.61
CA THR A 77 -0.65 -0.93 8.38
C THR A 77 0.21 0.02 7.56
N ARG A 78 1.49 0.16 7.92
CA ARG A 78 2.46 0.98 7.19
C ARG A 78 3.80 0.26 7.17
N VAL A 79 4.48 0.33 6.03
CA VAL A 79 5.81 -0.26 5.83
C VAL A 79 6.88 0.84 5.80
N PRO A 80 8.08 0.59 6.36
CA PRO A 80 9.16 1.57 6.31
C PRO A 80 9.71 1.71 4.89
N VAL A 81 10.00 2.95 4.47
CA VAL A 81 10.70 3.24 3.21
C VAL A 81 12.20 3.23 3.50
N LEU A 82 12.88 2.13 3.15
CA LEU A 82 14.29 1.90 3.52
C LEU A 82 15.28 2.19 2.39
N SER A 83 14.82 2.23 1.13
CA SER A 83 15.64 2.55 -0.04
C SER A 83 15.07 3.73 -0.84
N LEU A 84 15.89 4.31 -1.72
CA LEU A 84 15.51 5.34 -2.70
C LEU A 84 15.28 4.76 -4.10
N ASP A 85 15.36 3.44 -4.24
CA ASP A 85 15.11 2.72 -5.49
C ASP A 85 13.61 2.37 -5.66
N ASP A 86 13.33 1.47 -6.60
CA ASP A 86 11.97 1.04 -6.88
C ASP A 86 11.29 0.31 -5.70
N LEU A 87 12.03 -0.37 -4.80
CA LEU A 87 11.45 -0.99 -3.60
C LEU A 87 11.01 0.07 -2.59
N GLY A 88 11.79 1.14 -2.44
CA GLY A 88 11.40 2.32 -1.69
C GLY A 88 10.13 2.98 -2.24
N ARG A 89 10.06 3.15 -3.56
CA ARG A 89 8.89 3.72 -4.26
C ARG A 89 7.66 2.82 -4.15
N ILE A 90 7.83 1.49 -4.20
CA ILE A 90 6.76 0.53 -3.96
C ILE A 90 6.23 0.67 -2.53
N SER A 91 7.13 0.79 -1.54
CA SER A 91 6.78 0.99 -0.13
C SER A 91 5.98 2.27 0.10
N GLU A 92 6.40 3.38 -0.53
CA GLU A 92 5.67 4.65 -0.48
C GLU A 92 4.27 4.52 -1.10
N LYS A 93 4.17 3.91 -2.29
CA LYS A 93 2.89 3.70 -2.97
C LYS A 93 1.97 2.77 -2.18
N PHE A 94 2.52 1.70 -1.61
CA PHE A 94 1.79 0.78 -0.73
C PHE A 94 1.16 1.52 0.45
N ASN A 95 1.93 2.38 1.12
CA ASN A 95 1.42 3.19 2.24
C ASN A 95 0.29 4.14 1.80
N LYS A 96 0.43 4.79 0.65
CA LYS A 96 -0.63 5.65 0.07
C LYS A 96 -1.89 4.86 -0.28
N THR A 97 -1.74 3.64 -0.80
CA THR A 97 -2.88 2.74 -1.04
C THR A 97 -3.59 2.38 0.26
N CYS A 98 -2.84 2.02 1.32
CA CYS A 98 -3.43 1.71 2.62
C CYS A 98 -4.18 2.92 3.20
N GLU A 99 -3.58 4.12 3.12
CA GLU A 99 -4.19 5.37 3.58
C GLU A 99 -5.48 5.73 2.83
N ALA A 100 -5.49 5.58 1.50
CA ALA A 100 -6.69 5.83 0.70
C ALA A 100 -7.82 4.87 1.06
N LEU A 101 -7.51 3.56 1.18
CA LEU A 101 -8.49 2.56 1.59
C LEU A 101 -9.03 2.83 3.00
N GLU A 102 -8.14 3.15 3.94
CA GLU A 102 -8.49 3.49 5.33
C GLU A 102 -9.43 4.69 5.37
N THR A 103 -9.15 5.72 4.59
CA THR A 103 -9.98 6.93 4.47
C THR A 103 -11.37 6.60 3.95
N TYR A 104 -11.48 5.84 2.87
CA TYR A 104 -12.78 5.48 2.28
C TYR A 104 -13.62 4.62 3.22
N VAL A 105 -13.03 3.59 3.84
CA VAL A 105 -13.73 2.72 4.78
C VAL A 105 -14.17 3.50 6.02
N THR A 106 -13.32 4.38 6.54
CA THR A 106 -13.68 5.24 7.68
C THR A 106 -14.85 6.15 7.35
N HIS A 107 -14.82 6.80 6.19
CA HIS A 107 -15.90 7.67 5.76
C HIS A 107 -17.22 6.92 5.58
N VAL A 108 -17.22 5.76 4.92
CA VAL A 108 -18.43 4.93 4.79
C VAL A 108 -18.96 4.52 6.15
N ASN A 109 -18.10 4.08 7.07
CA ASN A 109 -18.52 3.70 8.43
C ASN A 109 -19.13 4.87 9.21
N GLN A 110 -18.55 6.07 9.09
CA GLN A 110 -19.09 7.29 9.70
C GLN A 110 -20.47 7.61 9.14
N THR A 111 -20.61 7.65 7.82
CA THR A 111 -21.88 7.90 7.13
C THR A 111 -22.95 6.88 7.51
N MET A 112 -22.59 5.58 7.54
CA MET A 112 -23.52 4.52 7.98
C MET A 112 -23.89 4.65 9.45
N GLY A 113 -22.97 5.10 10.31
CA GLY A 113 -23.24 5.38 11.71
C GLY A 113 -24.16 6.58 11.94
N GLU A 114 -24.15 7.58 11.06
CA GLU A 114 -25.13 8.69 11.04
C GLU A 114 -26.50 8.20 10.56
N VAL A 115 -26.55 7.41 9.48
CA VAL A 115 -27.78 6.78 8.98
C VAL A 115 -28.44 5.92 10.06
N ALA A 116 -27.67 5.10 10.78
CA ALA A 116 -28.17 4.28 11.88
C ALA A 116 -28.75 5.10 13.05
N ARG A 117 -28.30 6.36 13.22
CA ARG A 117 -28.85 7.32 14.19
C ARG A 117 -30.04 8.12 13.64
N GLY A 118 -30.53 7.78 12.44
CA GLY A 118 -31.64 8.45 11.77
C GLY A 118 -31.24 9.73 11.04
N ARG A 119 -29.95 10.04 10.94
CA ARG A 119 -29.47 11.20 10.19
C ARG A 119 -29.18 10.79 8.75
N LEU A 120 -30.16 10.98 7.88
CA LEU A 120 -30.11 10.62 6.47
C LEU A 120 -29.53 11.75 5.61
N ILE A 121 -28.32 12.20 5.95
CA ILE A 121 -27.59 13.22 5.18
C ILE A 121 -26.26 12.60 4.77
N TYR A 122 -25.95 12.72 3.48
CA TYR A 122 -24.63 12.37 2.96
C TYR A 122 -23.71 13.61 3.00
N ASP A 123 -22.49 13.43 3.46
CA ASP A 123 -21.47 14.49 3.47
C ASP A 123 -20.39 14.20 2.42
N ASP A 124 -20.07 15.18 1.59
CA ASP A 124 -19.15 15.06 0.45
C ASP A 124 -17.70 15.44 0.81
N GLU A 125 -17.33 15.40 2.11
CA GLU A 125 -15.98 15.75 2.57
C GLU A 125 -14.86 14.92 1.93
N ILE A 126 -15.14 13.68 1.55
CA ILE A 126 -14.16 12.77 0.94
C ILE A 126 -14.47 12.55 -0.53
N VAL A 127 -13.48 12.84 -1.38
CA VAL A 127 -13.55 12.58 -2.83
C VAL A 127 -13.07 11.16 -3.12
N PHE A 128 -14.01 10.25 -3.39
CA PHE A 128 -13.71 8.88 -3.81
C PHE A 128 -13.08 8.91 -5.22
N GLN A 129 -12.17 7.97 -5.51
CA GLN A 129 -11.48 7.91 -6.80
C GLN A 129 -11.57 6.51 -7.43
N GLY A 130 -11.62 6.46 -8.76
CA GLY A 130 -11.70 5.20 -9.50
C GLY A 130 -12.98 4.44 -9.16
N ASP A 131 -12.87 3.12 -8.98
CA ASP A 131 -14.03 2.24 -8.74
C ASP A 131 -14.79 2.56 -7.44
N PHE A 132 -14.16 3.27 -6.52
CA PHE A 132 -14.77 3.75 -5.28
C PHE A 132 -15.85 4.82 -5.50
N LEU A 133 -15.88 5.50 -6.65
CA LEU A 133 -16.97 6.43 -7.02
C LEU A 133 -18.33 5.72 -7.11
N ALA A 134 -18.36 4.47 -7.57
CA ALA A 134 -19.59 3.69 -7.63
C ALA A 134 -20.13 3.38 -6.23
N MET A 135 -19.23 3.14 -5.26
CA MET A 135 -19.59 2.94 -3.86
C MET A 135 -20.18 4.22 -3.24
N GLN A 136 -19.54 5.38 -3.44
CA GLN A 136 -20.08 6.68 -3.02
C GLN A 136 -21.48 6.91 -3.57
N LYS A 137 -21.66 6.70 -4.89
CA LYS A 137 -22.97 6.88 -5.54
C LYS A 137 -24.03 5.96 -4.96
N ALA A 138 -23.70 4.68 -4.72
CA ALA A 138 -24.64 3.72 -4.15
C ALA A 138 -25.06 4.12 -2.72
N VAL A 139 -24.13 4.59 -1.89
CA VAL A 139 -24.44 5.09 -0.53
C VAL A 139 -25.36 6.31 -0.59
N MET A 140 -25.06 7.27 -1.48
CA MET A 140 -25.88 8.46 -1.67
C MET A 140 -27.30 8.11 -2.14
N GLU A 141 -27.44 7.23 -3.12
CA GLU A 141 -28.75 6.78 -3.64
C GLU A 141 -29.56 6.06 -2.56
N MET A 142 -28.92 5.23 -1.73
CA MET A 142 -29.57 4.59 -0.59
C MET A 142 -30.12 5.62 0.39
N ILE A 143 -29.32 6.62 0.78
CA ILE A 143 -29.75 7.68 1.70
C ILE A 143 -30.92 8.49 1.12
N GLN A 144 -30.90 8.78 -0.19
CA GLN A 144 -31.99 9.47 -0.87
C GLN A 144 -33.28 8.64 -0.88
N ASN A 145 -33.17 7.33 -1.14
CA ASN A 145 -34.31 6.43 -1.10
C ASN A 145 -34.92 6.32 0.30
N GLU A 146 -34.09 6.17 1.35
CA GLU A 146 -34.57 6.15 2.73
C GLU A 146 -35.31 7.44 3.11
N ASN A 147 -34.79 8.61 2.72
CA ASN A 147 -35.49 9.88 2.90
C ASN A 147 -36.85 9.90 2.18
N HIS A 148 -36.89 9.38 0.94
CA HIS A 148 -38.14 9.29 0.18
C HIS A 148 -39.16 8.36 0.85
N LEU A 149 -38.72 7.21 1.35
CA LEU A 149 -39.57 6.27 2.08
C LEU A 149 -40.19 6.91 3.33
N ILE A 150 -39.42 7.65 4.11
CA ILE A 150 -39.93 8.36 5.29
C ILE A 150 -41.00 9.39 4.91
N CYS A 151 -40.76 10.16 3.84
CA CYS A 151 -41.74 11.12 3.32
C CYS A 151 -43.04 10.43 2.87
N MET A 152 -42.94 9.29 2.17
CA MET A 152 -44.12 8.51 1.79
C MET A 152 -44.89 7.97 3.00
N VAL A 153 -44.20 7.46 4.03
CA VAL A 153 -44.84 6.97 5.26
C VAL A 153 -45.58 8.09 5.98
N GLN A 154 -44.99 9.29 6.05
CA GLN A 154 -45.65 10.47 6.62
C GLN A 154 -46.93 10.80 5.83
N ALA A 155 -46.84 10.90 4.51
CA ALA A 155 -47.99 11.19 3.66
C ALA A 155 -49.10 10.12 3.77
N THR A 156 -48.76 8.84 3.81
CA THR A 156 -49.74 7.76 4.01
C THR A 156 -50.36 7.81 5.40
N THR A 157 -49.60 8.16 6.43
CA THR A 157 -50.13 8.31 7.80
C THR A 157 -51.15 9.45 7.88
N GLU A 158 -50.87 10.57 7.23
CA GLU A 158 -51.82 11.68 7.11
C GLU A 158 -53.10 11.27 6.37
N GLN A 159 -52.98 10.52 5.27
CA GLN A 159 -54.12 9.99 4.52
C GLN A 159 -54.97 9.03 5.36
N VAL A 160 -54.34 8.12 6.11
CA VAL A 160 -55.05 7.19 7.01
C VAL A 160 -55.74 7.96 8.15
N SER A 161 -55.10 8.98 8.72
CA SER A 161 -55.71 9.83 9.74
C SER A 161 -56.94 10.56 9.22
N ALA A 162 -56.86 11.15 8.03
CA ALA A 162 -57.99 11.83 7.39
C ALA A 162 -59.15 10.86 7.10
N ALA A 163 -58.84 9.65 6.59
CA ALA A 163 -59.85 8.63 6.34
C ALA A 163 -60.52 8.14 7.64
N ALA A 164 -59.75 7.93 8.72
CA ALA A 164 -60.28 7.55 10.02
C ALA A 164 -61.22 8.62 10.59
N GLN A 165 -60.89 9.91 10.41
CA GLN A 165 -61.76 11.01 10.79
C GLN A 165 -63.08 11.00 9.98
N GLN A 166 -63.02 10.82 8.66
CA GLN A 166 -64.22 10.71 7.80
C GLN A 166 -65.12 9.54 8.20
N VAL A 167 -64.54 8.37 8.51
CA VAL A 167 -65.31 7.21 8.96
C VAL A 167 -65.96 7.47 10.33
N SER A 168 -65.25 8.14 11.25
CA SER A 168 -65.80 8.54 12.55
C SER A 168 -66.98 9.49 12.38
N GLU A 169 -66.84 10.52 11.54
CA GLU A 169 -67.92 11.46 11.22
C GLU A 169 -69.14 10.76 10.59
N ALA A 170 -68.91 9.86 9.62
CA ALA A 170 -69.98 9.08 9.00
C ALA A 170 -70.70 8.15 10.01
N SER A 171 -69.96 7.54 10.93
CA SER A 171 -70.52 6.66 11.97
C SER A 171 -71.37 7.44 12.97
N GLN A 172 -70.92 8.64 13.37
CA GLN A 172 -71.68 9.53 14.24
C GLN A 172 -72.98 10.01 13.58
N ASN A 173 -72.90 10.43 12.31
CA ASN A 173 -74.08 10.83 11.53
C ASN A 173 -75.07 9.67 11.38
N LEU A 174 -74.58 8.45 11.13
CA LEU A 174 -75.42 7.25 11.03
C LEU A 174 -76.09 6.91 12.37
N ALA A 175 -75.35 6.98 13.49
CA ALA A 175 -75.90 6.75 14.82
C ALA A 175 -76.97 7.78 15.17
N GLN A 176 -76.75 9.05 14.82
CA GLN A 176 -77.76 10.10 14.99
C GLN A 176 -79.01 9.81 14.16
N GLY A 177 -78.88 9.48 12.87
CA GLY A 177 -80.02 9.14 12.01
C GLY A 177 -80.79 7.90 12.46
N ALA A 178 -80.11 6.87 12.96
CA ALA A 178 -80.75 5.69 13.53
C ALA A 178 -81.53 6.02 14.82
N THR A 179 -81.00 6.92 15.65
CA THR A 179 -81.68 7.41 16.86
C THR A 179 -82.95 8.18 16.50
N GLU A 180 -82.89 9.05 15.49
CA GLU A 180 -84.05 9.78 14.98
C GLU A 180 -85.12 8.84 14.39
N GLN A 181 -84.70 7.78 13.69
CA GLN A 181 -85.62 6.76 13.17
C GLN A 181 -86.27 5.92 14.27
N ALA A 182 -85.54 5.58 15.33
CA ALA A 182 -86.07 4.81 16.46
C ALA A 182 -87.09 5.60 17.31
N LEU A 183 -87.06 6.93 17.25
CA LEU A 183 -87.98 7.85 17.94
C LEU A 183 -89.23 8.21 17.11
N ARG A 184 -89.30 7.77 15.85
CA ARG A 184 -90.49 7.90 14.97
C ARG A 184 -91.38 6.66 15.07
#